data_AF-A0A2P7UT50-F1
#
_entry.id   AF-A0A2P7UT50-F1
#
_cell.length_a   1.000
_cell.length_b   1.000
_cell.length_c   1.000
_cell.angle_alpha   90.00
_cell.angle_beta   90.00
_cell.angle_gamma   90.00
#
_symmetry.space_group_name_H-M   'P 1'
#
loop_
_entity.id
_entity.type
_entity.pdbx_description
1 polymer ?
#
loop_
_entity_poly.entity_id
_entity_poly.type
_entity_poly.pdbx_seq_one_letter_code
_entity_poly.pdbx_strand_id
1 'polypeptide(L)'
;MEQQPSSPSVPTEFSPLAQQEPPKNIGDLSKSYDRATIFFTRWGAHVLDHILLACFLIGLLSLGISIDKDANSLYFFILAAIILCSYYVLLEGLTGYTIGKFTFRIIAVNAEGRPPGLWKSFIRSIIRLFEANVFLLGGLPAGITVLASVKRQRLGDLAANTYVVKVKDLNNVSKKQTTVLAVVFSITAVLSIIGMIFGIIDIASRTPTEEIFYSKDKKIQITAPSDWDKDSSLHDEADIEISNRFSDKYVLVLSESKQDLDSSFTLQDYTQVIEANIQDAVENVSIDKQIRTVVDNQVATQFNAKGEIDGIKLAYIVTLVETPTHFHQIMAWTKEKRFESLKQELQKVSASFREVK
;
A
#
# COMPACT_ATOMS: atom_id res chain seq x y z
N MET A 1 -90.69 18.17 -16.53
CA MET A 1 -89.60 17.67 -17.38
C MET A 1 -88.31 18.05 -16.69
N GLU A 2 -87.60 17.03 -16.21
CA GLU A 2 -86.45 17.11 -15.30
C GLU A 2 -85.28 17.91 -15.85
N GLN A 3 -84.64 18.67 -14.94
CA GLN A 3 -83.36 19.32 -15.15
C GLN A 3 -82.23 18.27 -15.07
N GLN A 4 -81.45 18.17 -16.14
CA GLN A 4 -80.27 17.32 -16.21
C GLN A 4 -79.04 18.12 -15.73
N PRO A 5 -78.25 17.66 -14.76
CA PRO A 5 -77.16 18.44 -14.20
C PRO A 5 -75.92 18.45 -15.11
N SER A 6 -75.21 19.58 -15.08
CA SER A 6 -73.97 19.89 -15.78
C SER A 6 -72.84 18.91 -15.46
N SER A 7 -72.26 18.31 -16.49
CA SER A 7 -71.03 17.50 -16.40
C SER A 7 -69.83 18.39 -16.07
N PRO A 8 -68.98 18.06 -15.07
CA PRO A 8 -67.76 18.80 -14.83
C PRO A 8 -66.72 18.47 -15.90
N SER A 9 -66.33 19.47 -16.70
CA SER A 9 -65.20 19.38 -17.61
C SER A 9 -63.91 19.21 -16.82
N VAL A 10 -63.35 18.00 -16.83
CA VAL A 10 -61.98 17.74 -16.38
C VAL A 10 -61.01 18.50 -17.29
N PRO A 11 -60.16 19.41 -16.79
CA PRO A 11 -59.10 19.98 -17.59
C PRO A 11 -58.03 18.90 -17.81
N THR A 12 -58.07 18.27 -18.98
CA THR A 12 -56.98 17.44 -19.49
C THR A 12 -55.84 18.36 -19.90
N GLU A 13 -55.01 18.76 -18.95
CA GLU A 13 -53.69 19.34 -19.23
C GLU A 13 -52.60 18.40 -18.70
N PHE A 14 -52.58 17.19 -19.25
CA PHE A 14 -51.32 16.48 -19.39
C PHE A 14 -50.50 17.25 -20.43
N SER A 15 -49.69 18.20 -19.96
CA SER A 15 -48.62 18.77 -20.75
C SER A 15 -47.76 17.60 -21.23
N PRO A 16 -47.72 17.29 -22.54
CA PRO A 16 -46.74 16.36 -23.04
C PRO A 16 -45.38 16.94 -22.65
N LEU A 17 -44.52 16.11 -22.09
CA LEU A 17 -43.09 16.40 -21.96
C LEU A 17 -42.68 17.12 -23.24
N ALA A 18 -42.42 18.43 -23.13
CA ALA A 18 -41.91 19.22 -24.23
C ALA A 18 -40.69 18.45 -24.72
N GLN A 19 -40.80 17.88 -25.92
CA GLN A 19 -39.69 17.28 -26.62
C GLN A 19 -38.71 18.43 -26.83
N GLN A 20 -37.78 18.58 -25.88
CA GLN A 20 -36.68 19.52 -25.99
C GLN A 20 -35.96 19.15 -27.28
N GLU A 21 -36.00 20.06 -28.26
CA GLU A 21 -35.22 19.91 -29.48
C GLU A 21 -33.76 19.57 -29.10
N PRO A 22 -33.13 18.58 -29.74
CA PRO A 22 -31.78 18.19 -29.38
C PRO A 22 -30.86 19.41 -29.52
N PRO A 23 -30.11 19.80 -28.47
CA PRO A 23 -29.27 20.98 -28.54
C PRO A 23 -28.23 20.80 -29.64
N LYS A 24 -28.27 21.69 -30.64
CA LYS A 24 -27.37 21.69 -31.81
C LYS A 24 -25.90 21.97 -31.46
N ASN A 25 -25.60 22.24 -30.18
CA ASN A 25 -24.26 22.55 -29.66
C ASN A 25 -23.94 21.71 -28.41
N ILE A 26 -22.79 21.02 -28.42
CA ILE A 26 -22.30 20.18 -27.30
C ILE A 26 -22.16 20.98 -26.00
N GLY A 27 -21.83 22.27 -26.10
CA GLY A 27 -21.74 23.15 -24.94
C GLY A 27 -23.09 23.33 -24.24
N ASP A 28 -24.18 23.40 -24.98
CA ASP A 28 -25.53 23.54 -24.42
C ASP A 28 -26.07 22.20 -23.91
N LEU A 29 -25.72 21.09 -24.59
CA LEU A 29 -25.96 19.75 -24.07
C LEU A 29 -25.27 19.52 -22.73
N SER A 30 -24.03 19.99 -22.56
CA SER A 30 -23.32 19.83 -21.29
C SER A 30 -23.94 20.66 -20.16
N LYS A 31 -24.49 21.85 -20.47
CA LYS A 31 -25.21 22.70 -19.50
C LYS A 31 -26.50 22.05 -18.99
N SER A 32 -27.19 21.27 -19.82
CA SER A 32 -28.48 20.66 -19.46
C SER A 32 -28.35 19.55 -18.41
N TYR A 33 -27.14 19.03 -18.17
CA TYR A 33 -26.92 18.03 -17.13
C TYR A 33 -26.95 18.61 -15.72
N ASP A 34 -27.58 17.85 -14.83
CA ASP A 34 -27.51 18.06 -13.39
C ASP A 34 -26.05 18.04 -12.89
N ARG A 35 -25.74 18.99 -11.99
CA ARG A 35 -24.40 19.26 -11.46
C ARG A 35 -23.86 18.07 -10.69
N ALA A 36 -24.65 17.53 -9.76
CA ALA A 36 -24.22 16.45 -8.88
C ALA A 36 -24.03 15.16 -9.69
N THR A 37 -24.99 14.85 -10.55
CA THR A 37 -24.97 13.64 -11.37
C THR A 37 -23.73 13.59 -12.26
N ILE A 38 -23.45 14.67 -13.00
CA ILE A 38 -22.28 14.68 -13.90
C ILE A 38 -20.97 14.66 -13.11
N PHE A 39 -20.93 15.33 -11.96
CA PHE A 39 -19.79 15.28 -11.06
C PHE A 39 -19.49 13.86 -10.58
N PHE A 40 -20.45 13.18 -9.94
CA PHE A 40 -20.25 11.82 -9.40
C PHE A 40 -19.94 10.80 -10.49
N THR A 41 -20.55 10.92 -11.66
CA THR A 41 -20.26 10.03 -12.80
C THR A 41 -18.82 10.19 -13.26
N ARG A 42 -18.32 11.43 -13.34
CA ARG A 42 -16.92 11.72 -13.71
C ARG A 42 -15.94 11.30 -12.62
N TRP A 43 -16.31 11.49 -11.35
CA TRP A 43 -15.51 11.08 -10.21
C TRP A 43 -15.39 9.56 -10.13
N GLY A 44 -16.49 8.82 -10.25
CA GLY A 44 -16.48 7.36 -10.28
C GLY A 44 -15.65 6.80 -11.44
N ALA A 45 -15.76 7.42 -12.63
CA ALA A 45 -14.89 7.07 -13.76
C ALA A 45 -13.40 7.28 -13.43
N HIS A 46 -13.06 8.40 -12.80
CA HIS A 46 -11.68 8.70 -12.38
C HIS A 46 -11.15 7.71 -11.35
N VAL A 47 -11.97 7.35 -10.35
CA VAL A 47 -11.61 6.35 -9.32
C VAL A 47 -11.37 4.99 -9.97
N LEU A 48 -12.23 4.56 -10.89
CA LEU A 48 -12.06 3.28 -11.58
C LEU A 48 -10.78 3.26 -12.42
N ASP A 49 -10.47 4.35 -13.13
CA ASP A 49 -9.20 4.49 -13.85
C ASP A 49 -8.00 4.41 -12.89
N HIS A 50 -8.07 5.05 -11.71
CA HIS A 50 -6.98 5.02 -10.72
C HIS A 50 -6.76 3.63 -10.12
N ILE A 51 -7.83 2.91 -9.78
CA ILE A 51 -7.74 1.53 -9.28
C ILE A 51 -7.06 0.65 -10.33
N LEU A 52 -7.52 0.73 -11.58
CA LEU A 52 -6.96 -0.08 -12.65
C LEU A 52 -5.47 0.21 -12.88
N LEU A 53 -5.10 1.49 -12.94
CA LEU A 53 -3.71 1.90 -13.11
C LEU A 53 -2.84 1.51 -11.92
N ALA A 54 -3.38 1.53 -10.69
CA ALA A 54 -2.67 1.04 -9.51
C ALA A 54 -2.44 -0.48 -9.57
N CYS A 55 -3.44 -1.28 -9.98
CA CYS A 55 -3.27 -2.72 -10.19
C CYS A 55 -2.16 -3.01 -11.21
N PHE A 56 -2.20 -2.31 -12.35
CA PHE A 56 -1.20 -2.43 -13.39
C PHE A 56 0.21 -2.06 -12.88
N LEU A 57 0.33 -0.96 -12.12
CA LEU A 57 1.59 -0.48 -11.58
C LEU A 57 2.21 -1.48 -10.58
N ILE A 58 1.42 -2.06 -9.69
CA ILE A 58 1.88 -3.07 -8.73
C ILE A 58 2.44 -4.28 -9.47
N GLY A 59 1.71 -4.78 -10.49
CA GLY A 59 2.17 -5.91 -11.30
C GLY A 59 3.45 -5.61 -12.08
N LEU A 60 3.53 -4.42 -12.69
CA LEU A 60 4.71 -3.98 -13.43
C LEU A 60 5.94 -3.82 -12.53
N LEU A 61 5.76 -3.25 -11.34
CA LEU A 61 6.85 -3.03 -10.38
C LEU A 61 7.39 -4.36 -9.84
N SER A 62 6.51 -5.29 -9.46
CA SER A 62 6.95 -6.62 -9.03
C SER A 62 7.73 -7.33 -10.13
N LEU A 63 7.21 -7.35 -11.36
CA LEU A 63 7.89 -7.96 -12.51
C LEU A 63 9.27 -7.34 -12.75
N GLY A 64 9.38 -6.01 -12.69
CA GLY A 64 10.65 -5.31 -12.86
C GLY A 64 11.71 -5.75 -11.85
N ILE A 65 11.33 -5.83 -10.58
CA ILE A 65 12.25 -6.26 -9.51
C ILE A 65 12.60 -7.76 -9.63
N SER A 66 11.69 -8.59 -10.13
CA SER A 66 11.96 -10.03 -10.31
C SER A 66 12.89 -10.32 -11.50
N ILE A 67 12.87 -9.50 -12.55
CA ILE A 67 13.74 -9.65 -13.73
C ILE A 67 15.17 -9.18 -13.44
N ASP A 68 15.32 -8.08 -12.71
CA ASP A 68 16.63 -7.50 -12.43
C ASP A 68 16.64 -6.91 -11.01
N LYS A 69 17.32 -7.63 -10.10
CA LYS A 69 17.46 -7.21 -8.70
C LYS A 69 18.42 -6.03 -8.53
N ASP A 70 19.32 -5.83 -9.50
CA ASP A 70 20.37 -4.80 -9.48
C ASP A 70 20.03 -3.62 -10.39
N ALA A 71 18.92 -3.69 -11.13
CA ALA A 71 18.45 -2.58 -11.94
C ALA A 71 18.21 -1.34 -11.08
N ASN A 72 18.72 -0.21 -11.56
CA ASN A 72 18.42 1.12 -11.04
C ASN A 72 16.90 1.33 -11.00
N SER A 73 16.33 1.21 -9.80
CA SER A 73 14.90 1.34 -9.52
C SER A 73 14.29 2.62 -10.13
N LEU A 74 15.09 3.67 -10.23
CA LEU A 74 14.73 4.94 -10.86
C LEU A 74 14.28 4.83 -12.32
N TYR A 75 14.96 4.04 -13.16
CA TYR A 75 14.57 3.90 -14.59
C TYR A 75 13.21 3.21 -14.73
N PHE A 76 12.95 2.19 -13.90
CA PHE A 76 11.67 1.50 -13.86
C PHE A 76 10.54 2.45 -13.42
N PHE A 77 10.76 3.28 -12.41
CA PHE A 77 9.79 4.29 -11.98
C PHE A 77 9.51 5.33 -13.08
N ILE A 78 10.54 5.81 -13.77
CA ILE A 78 10.39 6.75 -14.89
C ILE A 78 9.58 6.12 -16.03
N LEU A 79 9.91 4.88 -16.41
CA LEU A 79 9.21 4.15 -17.47
C LEU A 79 7.73 3.94 -17.10
N ALA A 80 7.45 3.53 -15.85
CA ALA A 80 6.09 3.38 -15.35
C ALA A 80 5.32 4.71 -15.40
N ALA A 81 5.93 5.82 -14.96
CA ALA A 81 5.33 7.14 -15.01
C ALA A 81 5.00 7.58 -16.46
N ILE A 82 5.89 7.29 -17.43
CA ILE A 82 5.66 7.56 -18.85
C ILE A 82 4.46 6.75 -19.36
N ILE A 83 4.40 5.45 -19.05
CA ILE A 83 3.28 4.59 -19.45
C ILE A 83 1.96 5.13 -18.87
N LEU A 84 1.93 5.48 -17.59
CA LEU A 84 0.76 6.06 -16.92
C LEU A 84 0.32 7.39 -17.55
N CYS A 85 1.27 8.28 -17.88
CA CYS A 85 0.95 9.54 -18.55
C CYS A 85 0.40 9.30 -19.96
N SER A 86 0.99 8.36 -20.69
CA SER A 86 0.57 8.02 -22.05
C SER A 86 -0.84 7.44 -22.12
N TYR A 87 -1.27 6.69 -21.10
CA TYR A 87 -2.60 6.08 -21.01
C TYR A 87 -3.72 7.10 -21.27
N TYR A 88 -3.72 8.21 -20.53
CA TYR A 88 -4.76 9.22 -20.67
C TYR A 88 -4.62 10.01 -21.97
N VAL A 89 -3.40 10.37 -22.36
CA VAL A 89 -3.18 11.19 -23.56
C VAL A 89 -3.67 10.44 -24.81
N LEU A 90 -3.28 9.17 -24.94
CA LEU A 90 -3.60 8.34 -26.10
C LEU A 90 -5.09 7.96 -26.12
N LEU A 91 -5.63 7.42 -25.02
CA LEU A 91 -7.02 6.95 -25.00
C LEU A 91 -8.02 8.11 -25.16
N GLU A 92 -7.89 9.18 -24.36
CA GLU A 92 -8.79 10.32 -24.48
C GLU A 92 -8.60 11.06 -25.81
N GLY A 93 -7.38 11.16 -26.31
CA GLY A 93 -7.08 11.90 -27.54
C GLY A 93 -7.62 11.22 -28.78
N LEU A 94 -7.47 9.89 -28.87
CA LEU A 94 -7.90 9.12 -30.04
C LEU A 94 -9.37 8.75 -30.00
N THR A 95 -9.90 8.40 -28.81
CA THR A 95 -11.24 7.81 -28.69
C THR A 95 -12.22 8.65 -27.88
N GLY A 96 -11.74 9.59 -27.07
CA GLY A 96 -12.56 10.31 -26.09
C GLY A 96 -12.89 9.49 -24.83
N TYR A 97 -12.51 8.21 -24.79
CA TYR A 97 -12.74 7.31 -23.67
C TYR A 97 -11.47 7.08 -22.85
N THR A 98 -11.71 6.75 -21.59
CA THR A 98 -10.84 5.94 -20.72
C THR A 98 -11.64 4.70 -20.33
N ILE A 99 -11.04 3.74 -19.64
CA ILE A 99 -11.76 2.53 -19.18
C ILE A 99 -12.86 2.93 -18.19
N GLY A 100 -12.55 3.83 -17.27
CA GLY A 100 -13.51 4.43 -16.34
C GLY A 100 -14.66 5.13 -17.07
N LYS A 101 -14.34 6.04 -17.99
CA LYS A 101 -15.37 6.78 -18.74
C LYS A 101 -16.27 5.88 -19.56
N PHE A 102 -15.70 4.84 -20.16
CA PHE A 102 -16.45 3.83 -20.91
C PHE A 102 -17.45 3.09 -20.02
N THR A 103 -17.03 2.63 -18.84
CA THR A 103 -17.90 1.97 -17.86
C THR A 103 -19.04 2.87 -17.40
N PHE A 104 -18.75 4.15 -17.16
CA PHE A 104 -19.75 5.15 -16.75
C PHE A 104 -20.55 5.76 -17.92
N ARG A 105 -20.34 5.27 -19.15
CA ARG A 105 -21.04 5.71 -20.37
C ARG A 105 -20.97 7.21 -20.60
N ILE A 106 -19.81 7.79 -20.33
CA ILE A 106 -19.46 9.18 -20.62
C ILE A 106 -18.27 9.23 -21.57
N ILE A 107 -18.17 10.31 -22.33
CA ILE A 107 -17.12 10.48 -23.36
C ILE A 107 -16.68 11.94 -23.38
N ALA A 108 -15.36 12.14 -23.53
CA ALA A 108 -14.79 13.46 -23.77
C ALA A 108 -14.83 13.77 -25.27
N VAL A 109 -15.35 14.94 -25.64
CA VAL A 109 -15.51 15.40 -27.02
C VAL A 109 -15.13 16.87 -27.16
N ASN A 110 -14.82 17.29 -28.38
CA ASN A 110 -14.68 18.70 -28.74
C ASN A 110 -16.06 19.38 -28.93
N ALA A 111 -16.09 20.65 -29.34
CA ALA A 111 -17.33 21.40 -29.57
C ALA A 111 -18.19 20.79 -30.69
N GLU A 112 -17.57 20.05 -31.60
CA GLU A 112 -18.19 19.38 -32.75
C GLU A 112 -18.70 17.96 -32.42
N GLY A 113 -18.52 17.49 -31.17
CA GLY A 113 -18.97 16.15 -30.73
C GLY A 113 -18.07 15.00 -31.19
N ARG A 114 -16.87 15.30 -31.68
CA ARG A 114 -15.84 14.32 -32.08
C ARG A 114 -14.78 14.15 -30.98
N PRO A 115 -13.94 13.09 -31.05
CA PRO A 115 -12.83 12.95 -30.13
C PRO A 115 -11.94 14.21 -30.08
N PRO A 116 -11.39 14.60 -28.91
CA PRO A 116 -10.64 15.84 -28.73
C PRO A 116 -9.37 15.97 -29.58
N GLY A 117 -8.75 14.84 -29.95
CA GLY A 117 -7.42 14.82 -30.55
C GLY A 117 -6.30 14.85 -29.50
N LEU A 118 -5.10 14.42 -29.91
CA LEU A 118 -3.94 14.24 -29.02
C LEU A 118 -3.52 15.54 -28.34
N TRP A 119 -3.51 16.67 -29.05
CA TRP A 119 -3.09 17.96 -28.50
C TRP A 119 -4.01 18.43 -27.36
N LYS A 120 -5.33 18.39 -27.56
CA LYS A 120 -6.30 18.75 -26.52
C LYS A 120 -6.24 17.79 -25.33
N SER A 121 -6.04 16.50 -25.59
CA SER A 121 -5.85 15.47 -24.56
C SER A 121 -4.57 15.66 -23.73
N PHE A 122 -3.50 16.12 -24.38
CA PHE A 122 -2.23 16.45 -23.73
C PHE A 122 -2.38 17.64 -22.78
N ILE A 123 -3.00 18.74 -23.23
CA ILE A 123 -3.31 19.90 -22.38
C ILE A 123 -4.13 19.49 -21.14
N ARG A 124 -5.17 18.69 -21.35
CA ARG A 124 -6.00 18.14 -20.26
C ARG A 124 -5.17 17.30 -19.28
N SER A 125 -4.21 16.53 -19.78
CA SER A 125 -3.37 15.64 -18.97
C SER A 125 -2.33 16.39 -18.15
N ILE A 126 -1.77 17.49 -18.66
CA ILE A 126 -0.89 18.37 -17.87
C ILE A 126 -1.68 19.03 -16.74
N ILE A 127 -2.85 19.60 -17.06
CA ILE A 127 -3.67 20.27 -16.05
C ILE A 127 -4.15 19.28 -14.98
N ARG A 128 -4.40 18.02 -15.38
CA ARG A 128 -4.71 16.91 -14.46
C ARG A 128 -3.67 16.77 -13.34
N LEU A 129 -2.38 17.00 -13.58
CA LEU A 129 -1.35 16.91 -12.53
C LEU A 129 -1.58 17.90 -11.40
N PHE A 130 -2.22 19.04 -11.69
CA PHE A 130 -2.51 20.09 -10.71
C PHE A 130 -3.94 20.01 -10.16
N GLU A 131 -4.94 19.65 -11.00
CA GLU A 131 -6.35 19.62 -10.57
C GLU A 131 -6.79 18.27 -9.97
N ALA A 132 -6.12 17.17 -10.32
CA ALA A 132 -6.42 15.84 -9.81
C ALA A 132 -5.40 15.45 -8.73
N ASN A 133 -5.64 15.91 -7.50
CA ASN A 133 -4.82 15.56 -6.35
C ASN A 133 -4.91 14.05 -6.04
N VAL A 134 -3.78 13.35 -6.07
CA VAL A 134 -3.63 11.92 -5.71
C VAL A 134 -4.18 11.64 -4.31
N PHE A 135 -3.94 12.54 -3.35
CA PHE A 135 -4.34 12.39 -1.95
C PHE A 135 -5.87 12.41 -1.75
N LEU A 136 -6.62 12.92 -2.73
CA LEU A 136 -8.09 13.02 -2.68
C LEU A 136 -8.76 12.38 -3.89
N LEU A 137 -8.06 11.45 -4.58
CA LEU A 137 -8.56 10.77 -5.78
C LEU A 137 -9.13 11.75 -6.84
N GLY A 138 -8.53 12.94 -6.94
CA GLY A 138 -8.94 14.01 -7.85
C GLY A 138 -10.28 14.69 -7.55
N GLY A 139 -10.78 14.63 -6.31
CA GLY A 139 -12.14 15.08 -5.97
C GLY A 139 -12.35 16.59 -5.83
N LEU A 140 -11.48 17.31 -5.09
CA LEU A 140 -11.82 18.67 -4.65
C LEU A 140 -11.65 19.76 -5.73
N PRO A 141 -10.46 20.00 -6.34
CA PRO A 141 -10.32 21.11 -7.30
C PRO A 141 -11.11 20.87 -8.60
N ALA A 142 -11.06 19.64 -9.11
CA ALA A 142 -11.87 19.22 -10.24
C ALA A 142 -13.38 19.23 -9.94
N GLY A 143 -13.78 18.90 -8.71
CA GLY A 143 -15.18 18.96 -8.29
C GLY A 143 -15.71 20.38 -8.21
N ILE A 144 -14.98 21.27 -7.53
CA ILE A 144 -15.32 22.69 -7.41
C ILE A 144 -15.52 23.30 -8.81
N THR A 145 -14.60 23.02 -9.74
CA THR A 145 -14.65 23.60 -11.09
C THR A 145 -15.82 23.08 -11.92
N VAL A 146 -16.16 21.79 -11.84
CA VAL A 146 -17.35 21.24 -12.50
C VAL A 146 -18.65 21.81 -11.93
N LEU A 147 -18.73 21.94 -10.61
CA LEU A 147 -19.92 22.44 -9.92
C LEU A 147 -20.12 23.95 -10.12
N ALA A 148 -19.02 24.71 -10.22
CA ALA A 148 -19.02 26.14 -10.47
C ALA A 148 -19.18 26.50 -11.95
N SER A 149 -18.68 25.67 -12.87
CA SER A 149 -18.75 25.91 -14.30
C SER A 149 -20.18 25.76 -14.84
N VAL A 150 -20.64 26.77 -15.58
CA VAL A 150 -21.94 26.77 -16.25
C VAL A 150 -22.05 25.59 -17.21
N LYS A 151 -20.98 25.29 -17.95
CA LYS A 151 -20.91 24.18 -18.92
C LYS A 151 -20.39 22.87 -18.31
N ARG A 152 -20.34 22.73 -16.98
CA ARG A 152 -19.89 21.52 -16.28
C ARG A 152 -18.47 21.06 -16.64
N GLN A 153 -17.60 22.01 -16.99
CA GLN A 153 -16.22 21.76 -17.41
C GLN A 153 -15.26 21.87 -16.21
N ARG A 154 -14.27 20.96 -16.15
CA ARG A 154 -13.09 21.08 -15.28
C ARG A 154 -12.10 22.13 -15.84
N LEU A 155 -11.05 22.48 -15.08
CA LEU A 155 -10.00 23.39 -15.57
C LEU A 155 -9.35 22.84 -16.84
N GLY A 156 -9.02 21.55 -16.86
CA GLY A 156 -8.46 20.90 -18.04
C GLY A 156 -9.41 20.94 -19.25
N ASP A 157 -10.71 20.80 -19.00
CA ASP A 157 -11.73 20.84 -20.06
C ASP A 157 -11.89 22.26 -20.63
N LEU A 158 -11.86 23.27 -19.77
CA LEU A 158 -11.94 24.69 -20.11
C LEU A 158 -10.75 25.11 -20.97
N ALA A 159 -9.54 24.77 -20.54
CA ALA A 159 -8.31 25.10 -21.26
C ALA A 159 -8.25 24.46 -22.66
N ALA A 160 -8.78 23.24 -22.80
CA ALA A 160 -8.80 22.52 -24.08
C ALA A 160 -10.06 22.78 -24.93
N ASN A 161 -11.03 23.57 -24.43
CA ASN A 161 -12.37 23.73 -25.01
C ASN A 161 -13.01 22.38 -25.40
N THR A 162 -13.13 21.51 -24.40
CA THR A 162 -13.67 20.15 -24.52
C THR A 162 -14.79 19.94 -23.51
N TYR A 163 -15.65 18.96 -23.78
CA TYR A 163 -16.84 18.67 -23.00
C TYR A 163 -16.89 17.19 -22.66
N VAL A 164 -17.47 16.86 -21.51
CA VAL A 164 -17.79 15.47 -21.16
C VAL A 164 -19.30 15.31 -21.20
N VAL A 165 -19.77 14.39 -22.03
CA VAL A 165 -21.19 14.15 -22.28
C VAL A 165 -21.53 12.67 -22.15
N LYS A 166 -22.82 12.35 -22.00
CA LYS A 166 -23.27 10.96 -21.97
C LYS A 166 -23.28 10.40 -23.40
N VAL A 167 -22.86 9.14 -23.55
CA VAL A 167 -22.73 8.49 -24.87
C VAL A 167 -24.07 8.41 -25.61
N LYS A 168 -25.16 8.19 -24.87
CA LYS A 168 -26.53 8.09 -25.42
C LYS A 168 -27.01 9.38 -26.10
N ASP A 169 -26.41 10.52 -25.78
CA ASP A 169 -26.80 11.83 -26.29
C ASP A 169 -25.96 12.23 -27.53
N LEU A 170 -25.12 11.32 -28.05
CA LEU A 170 -24.32 11.50 -29.26
C LEU A 170 -24.81 10.59 -30.40
N ASN A 171 -25.01 11.17 -31.59
CA ASN A 171 -25.49 10.46 -32.78
C ASN A 171 -24.36 9.75 -33.58
N ASN A 172 -23.10 10.09 -33.31
CA ASN A 172 -21.96 9.72 -34.18
C ASN A 172 -21.07 8.60 -33.59
N VAL A 173 -21.56 7.85 -32.60
CA VAL A 173 -20.77 6.80 -31.93
C VAL A 173 -20.94 5.47 -32.67
N SER A 174 -19.85 4.97 -33.27
CA SER A 174 -19.87 3.71 -34.00
C SER A 174 -20.03 2.51 -33.05
N LYS A 175 -21.06 1.69 -33.27
CA LYS A 175 -21.29 0.44 -32.52
C LYS A 175 -20.10 -0.51 -32.63
N LYS A 176 -19.51 -0.65 -33.83
CA LYS A 176 -18.32 -1.49 -34.06
C LYS A 176 -17.13 -1.03 -33.23
N GLN A 177 -16.85 0.27 -33.21
CA GLN A 177 -15.75 0.83 -32.41
C GLN A 177 -15.99 0.62 -30.91
N THR A 178 -17.23 0.80 -30.45
CA THR A 178 -17.62 0.61 -29.05
C THR A 178 -17.42 -0.84 -28.60
N THR A 179 -17.79 -1.82 -29.43
CA THR A 179 -17.57 -3.25 -29.14
C THR A 179 -16.09 -3.59 -29.08
N VAL A 180 -15.29 -3.07 -30.01
CA VAL A 180 -13.82 -3.28 -30.01
C VAL A 180 -13.20 -2.70 -28.74
N LEU A 181 -13.58 -1.47 -28.37
CA LEU A 181 -13.13 -0.85 -27.12
C LEU A 181 -13.53 -1.68 -25.89
N ALA A 182 -14.76 -2.20 -25.86
CA ALA A 182 -15.23 -3.04 -24.76
C ALA A 182 -14.35 -4.28 -24.57
N VAL A 183 -14.02 -4.97 -25.66
CA VAL A 183 -13.15 -6.16 -25.63
C VAL A 183 -11.74 -5.79 -25.17
N VAL A 184 -11.14 -4.76 -25.77
CA VAL A 184 -9.79 -4.30 -25.40
C VAL A 184 -9.74 -3.90 -23.93
N PHE A 185 -10.68 -3.08 -23.46
CA PHE A 185 -10.73 -2.63 -22.07
C PHE A 185 -10.96 -3.79 -21.09
N SER A 186 -11.78 -4.78 -21.45
CA SER A 186 -11.99 -5.97 -20.63
C SER A 186 -10.70 -6.79 -20.51
N ILE A 187 -9.98 -7.00 -21.62
CA ILE A 187 -8.71 -7.72 -21.62
C ILE A 187 -7.66 -6.97 -20.79
N THR A 188 -7.52 -5.66 -20.98
CA THR A 188 -6.58 -4.83 -20.20
C THR A 188 -6.90 -4.87 -18.71
N ALA A 189 -8.16 -4.83 -18.33
CA ALA A 189 -8.58 -4.94 -16.93
C ALA A 189 -8.19 -6.29 -16.32
N VAL A 190 -8.47 -7.39 -17.03
CA VAL A 190 -8.11 -8.74 -16.58
C VAL A 190 -6.60 -8.90 -16.43
N LEU A 191 -5.81 -8.46 -17.42
CA LEU A 191 -4.34 -8.54 -17.35
C LEU A 191 -3.77 -7.72 -16.18
N SER A 192 -4.33 -6.54 -15.91
CA SER A 192 -3.89 -5.69 -14.80
C SER A 192 -4.19 -6.34 -13.43
N ILE A 193 -5.34 -7.02 -13.31
CA ILE A 193 -5.70 -7.76 -12.10
C ILE A 193 -4.78 -8.97 -11.91
N ILE A 194 -4.53 -9.76 -12.96
CA ILE A 194 -3.60 -10.90 -12.91
C ILE A 194 -2.20 -10.45 -12.51
N GLY A 195 -1.69 -9.38 -13.13
CA GLY A 195 -0.40 -8.80 -12.80
C GLY A 195 -0.32 -8.34 -11.34
N MET A 196 -1.37 -7.69 -10.84
CA MET A 196 -1.44 -7.30 -9.42
C MET A 196 -1.40 -8.50 -8.49
N ILE A 197 -2.19 -9.56 -8.76
CA ILE A 197 -2.22 -10.78 -7.94
C ILE A 197 -0.84 -11.42 -7.90
N PHE A 198 -0.20 -11.58 -9.06
CA PHE A 198 1.17 -12.07 -9.16
C PHE A 198 2.12 -11.20 -8.33
N GLY A 199 2.02 -9.87 -8.44
CA GLY A 199 2.87 -8.96 -7.71
C GLY A 199 2.70 -9.01 -6.19
N ILE A 200 1.47 -9.19 -5.71
CA ILE A 200 1.19 -9.38 -4.28
C ILE A 200 1.80 -10.70 -3.79
N ILE A 201 1.65 -11.79 -4.56
CA ILE A 201 2.22 -13.11 -4.20
C ILE A 201 3.75 -13.03 -4.18
N ASP A 202 4.36 -12.42 -5.20
CA ASP A 202 5.81 -12.22 -5.28
C ASP A 202 6.31 -11.42 -4.07
N ILE A 203 5.69 -10.29 -3.75
CA ILE A 203 6.04 -9.49 -2.56
C ILE A 203 5.88 -10.31 -1.27
N ALA A 204 4.76 -11.02 -1.09
CA ALA A 204 4.51 -11.83 0.09
C ALA A 204 5.48 -13.03 0.22
N SER A 205 6.00 -13.52 -0.91
CA SER A 205 6.95 -14.64 -0.95
C SER A 205 8.40 -14.23 -0.71
N ARG A 206 8.72 -12.92 -0.72
CA ARG A 206 10.06 -12.43 -0.44
C ARG A 206 10.37 -12.60 1.04
N THR A 207 11.26 -13.54 1.34
CA THR A 207 11.91 -13.58 2.65
C THR A 207 12.71 -12.29 2.83
N PRO A 208 12.60 -11.60 3.99
CA PRO A 208 13.51 -10.50 4.30
C PRO A 208 14.95 -10.95 4.08
N THR A 209 15.74 -10.14 3.40
CA THR A 209 17.17 -10.43 3.25
C THR A 209 17.80 -10.47 4.64
N GLU A 210 18.70 -11.40 4.89
CA GLU A 210 19.40 -11.48 6.18
C GLU A 210 20.61 -10.54 6.18
N GLU A 211 20.81 -9.84 7.29
CA GLU A 211 21.94 -8.96 7.56
C GLU A 211 22.71 -9.44 8.80
N ILE A 212 24.03 -9.29 8.78
CA ILE A 212 24.91 -9.69 9.88
C ILE A 212 25.30 -8.46 10.69
N PHE A 213 25.06 -8.53 12.01
CA PHE A 213 25.40 -7.50 12.97
C PHE A 213 26.56 -7.98 13.84
N TYR A 214 27.67 -7.24 13.81
CA TYR A 214 28.87 -7.52 14.60
C TYR A 214 28.91 -6.69 15.88
N SER A 215 29.53 -7.23 16.93
CA SER A 215 30.00 -6.44 18.07
C SER A 215 31.01 -5.38 17.64
N LYS A 216 31.24 -4.38 18.51
CA LYS A 216 32.23 -3.31 18.28
C LYS A 216 33.63 -3.87 18.01
N ASP A 217 34.01 -4.93 18.73
CA ASP A 217 35.30 -5.62 18.58
C ASP A 217 35.31 -6.72 17.51
N LYS A 218 34.16 -6.96 16.86
CA LYS A 218 33.92 -7.98 15.82
C LYS A 218 34.20 -9.42 16.26
N LYS A 219 34.23 -9.70 17.56
CA LYS A 219 34.40 -11.07 18.08
C LYS A 219 33.12 -11.88 18.16
N ILE A 220 31.97 -11.22 18.13
CA ILE A 220 30.68 -11.91 18.07
C ILE A 220 29.81 -11.31 16.97
N GLN A 221 28.87 -12.12 16.49
CA GLN A 221 27.90 -11.70 15.48
C GLN A 221 26.53 -12.32 15.73
N ILE A 222 25.49 -11.65 15.23
CA ILE A 222 24.12 -12.17 15.13
C ILE A 222 23.58 -11.86 13.73
N THR A 223 22.72 -12.71 13.20
CA THR A 223 22.06 -12.52 11.91
C THR A 223 20.59 -12.23 12.13
N ALA A 224 20.09 -11.14 11.55
CA ALA A 224 18.68 -10.78 11.62
C ALA A 224 18.13 -10.37 10.25
N PRO A 225 16.80 -10.42 10.06
CA PRO A 225 16.15 -9.82 8.89
C PRO A 225 16.57 -8.35 8.67
N SER A 226 16.59 -7.91 7.42
CA SER A 226 17.02 -6.55 7.03
C SER A 226 16.09 -5.41 7.47
N ASP A 227 14.98 -5.73 8.10
CA ASP A 227 14.13 -4.74 8.75
C ASP A 227 14.55 -4.47 10.21
N TRP A 228 15.68 -5.02 10.66
CA TRP A 228 16.32 -4.70 11.94
C TRP A 228 17.43 -3.67 11.75
N ASP A 229 17.58 -2.78 12.71
CA ASP A 229 18.62 -1.74 12.74
C ASP A 229 19.44 -1.84 14.02
N LYS A 230 20.67 -1.32 14.01
CA LYS A 230 21.46 -1.14 15.24
C LYS A 230 20.79 -0.13 16.17
N ASP A 231 20.71 -0.45 17.45
CA ASP A 231 20.02 0.39 18.43
C ASP A 231 20.85 0.52 19.71
N SER A 232 21.75 1.52 19.75
CA SER A 232 22.67 1.73 20.86
C SER A 232 22.05 2.35 22.12
N SER A 233 20.73 2.23 22.28
CA SER A 233 20.00 2.81 23.41
C SER A 233 19.23 1.78 24.21
N LEU A 234 19.48 0.49 23.96
CA LEU A 234 18.83 -0.59 24.70
C LEU A 234 19.54 -0.85 26.02
N HIS A 235 20.88 -0.82 26.03
CA HIS A 235 21.71 -1.13 27.19
C HIS A 235 23.14 -0.57 27.04
N ASP A 236 23.63 0.13 28.06
CA ASP A 236 24.93 0.82 27.99
C ASP A 236 26.15 -0.12 27.79
N GLU A 237 26.04 -1.36 28.28
CA GLU A 237 27.13 -2.35 28.26
C GLU A 237 26.94 -3.48 27.25
N ALA A 238 25.91 -3.44 26.40
CA ALA A 238 25.68 -4.52 25.44
C ALA A 238 26.71 -4.53 24.31
N ASP A 239 27.13 -5.75 23.94
CA ASP A 239 28.08 -5.98 22.85
C ASP A 239 27.42 -5.83 21.47
N ILE A 240 26.17 -6.29 21.37
CA ILE A 240 25.31 -6.16 20.20
C ILE A 240 23.92 -5.70 20.66
N GLU A 241 23.37 -4.71 19.98
CA GLU A 241 22.03 -4.20 20.22
C GLU A 241 21.36 -3.91 18.88
N ILE A 242 20.25 -4.59 18.61
CA ILE A 242 19.47 -4.42 17.40
C ILE A 242 17.98 -4.35 17.71
N SER A 243 17.24 -3.55 16.95
CA SER A 243 15.79 -3.46 17.10
C SER A 243 15.08 -3.16 15.80
N ASN A 244 13.79 -3.44 15.80
CA ASN A 244 12.83 -2.79 14.91
C ASN A 244 11.72 -2.22 15.78
N ARG A 245 11.82 -0.92 16.04
CA ARG A 245 10.87 -0.19 16.90
C ARG A 245 9.47 -0.09 16.31
N PHE A 246 9.30 -0.21 14.99
CA PHE A 246 7.97 -0.23 14.37
C PHE A 246 7.24 -1.56 14.66
N SER A 247 7.98 -2.66 14.61
CA SER A 247 7.48 -4.01 14.91
C SER A 247 7.56 -4.37 16.40
N ASP A 248 8.04 -3.48 17.27
CA ASP A 248 8.26 -3.70 18.71
C ASP A 248 9.08 -4.99 18.97
N LYS A 249 10.17 -5.21 18.24
CA LYS A 249 11.07 -6.37 18.40
C LYS A 249 12.50 -5.91 18.66
N TYR A 250 13.15 -6.56 19.62
CA TYR A 250 14.43 -6.12 20.17
C TYR A 250 15.31 -7.32 20.49
N VAL A 251 16.62 -7.19 20.29
CA VAL A 251 17.63 -8.15 20.71
C VAL A 251 18.85 -7.42 21.25
N LEU A 252 19.37 -7.90 22.37
CA LEU A 252 20.69 -7.52 22.86
C LEU A 252 21.51 -8.76 23.20
N VAL A 253 22.83 -8.59 23.18
CA VAL A 253 23.82 -9.59 23.60
C VAL A 253 24.76 -8.98 24.62
N LEU A 254 24.92 -9.65 25.76
CA LEU A 254 25.90 -9.34 26.80
C LEU A 254 26.86 -10.53 26.93
N SER A 255 28.14 -10.25 27.13
CA SER A 255 29.18 -11.28 27.29
C SER A 255 29.93 -11.09 28.60
N GLU A 256 30.07 -12.17 29.36
CA GLU A 256 30.83 -12.23 30.60
C GLU A 256 32.04 -13.14 30.41
N SER A 257 33.23 -12.68 30.80
CA SER A 257 34.46 -13.45 30.66
C SER A 257 34.56 -14.51 31.74
N LYS A 258 34.86 -15.75 31.36
CA LYS A 258 35.08 -16.84 32.34
C LYS A 258 36.30 -16.61 33.23
N GLN A 259 37.22 -15.71 32.86
CA GLN A 259 38.39 -15.39 33.68
C GLN A 259 38.03 -14.57 34.92
N ASP A 260 36.90 -13.88 34.88
CA ASP A 260 36.41 -13.04 35.97
C ASP A 260 35.53 -13.83 36.96
N LEU A 261 35.31 -15.12 36.69
CA LEU A 261 34.47 -16.04 37.46
C LEU A 261 35.30 -17.18 38.08
N ASP A 262 34.72 -17.85 39.08
CA ASP A 262 35.33 -19.06 39.65
C ASP A 262 35.43 -20.16 38.58
N SER A 263 36.54 -20.92 38.59
CA SER A 263 36.77 -21.96 37.57
C SER A 263 35.77 -23.14 37.63
N SER A 264 35.05 -23.29 38.75
CA SER A 264 33.95 -24.25 38.90
C SER A 264 32.60 -23.71 38.41
N PHE A 265 32.51 -22.43 38.05
CA PHE A 265 31.26 -21.79 37.63
C PHE A 265 30.76 -22.37 36.31
N THR A 266 29.52 -22.86 36.31
CA THR A 266 28.92 -23.56 35.17
C THR A 266 27.85 -22.73 34.47
N LEU A 267 27.44 -23.15 33.27
CA LEU A 267 26.26 -22.57 32.60
C LEU A 267 24.99 -22.69 33.44
N GLN A 268 24.86 -23.70 34.31
CA GLN A 268 23.72 -23.83 35.20
C GLN A 268 23.73 -22.74 36.28
N ASP A 269 24.90 -22.44 36.84
CA ASP A 269 25.06 -21.36 37.84
C ASP A 269 24.79 -20.01 37.19
N TYR A 270 25.32 -19.79 35.98
CA TYR A 270 25.01 -18.60 35.18
C TYR A 270 23.50 -18.46 34.94
N THR A 271 22.83 -19.56 34.56
CA THR A 271 21.38 -19.58 34.36
C THR A 271 20.61 -19.16 35.61
N GLN A 272 21.01 -19.65 36.78
CA GLN A 272 20.37 -19.30 38.05
C GLN A 272 20.55 -17.81 38.38
N VAL A 273 21.74 -17.26 38.14
CA VAL A 273 22.01 -15.82 38.35
C VAL A 273 21.14 -14.98 37.42
N ILE A 274 21.04 -15.32 36.14
CA ILE A 274 20.23 -14.56 35.20
C ILE A 274 18.73 -14.66 35.53
N GLU A 275 18.23 -15.84 35.91
CA GLU A 275 16.84 -15.98 36.35
C GLU A 275 16.54 -15.14 37.59
N ALA A 276 17.44 -15.13 38.58
CA ALA A 276 17.30 -14.30 39.77
C ALA A 276 17.29 -12.80 39.42
N ASN A 277 18.22 -12.35 38.56
CA ASN A 277 18.27 -10.96 38.11
C ASN A 277 16.97 -10.52 37.40
N ILE A 278 16.40 -11.40 36.56
CA ILE A 278 15.11 -11.12 35.91
C ILE A 278 13.98 -11.06 36.94
N GLN A 279 13.98 -11.95 37.94
CA GLN A 279 12.96 -11.95 38.99
C GLN A 279 13.01 -10.69 39.87
N ASP A 280 14.20 -10.17 40.12
CA ASP A 280 14.39 -8.97 40.92
C ASP A 280 14.08 -7.68 40.15
N ALA A 281 14.34 -7.66 38.83
CA ALA A 281 14.18 -6.47 37.99
C ALA A 281 12.79 -6.31 37.35
N VAL A 282 12.00 -7.38 37.24
CA VAL A 282 10.75 -7.39 36.46
C VAL A 282 9.55 -7.68 37.34
N GLU A 283 8.52 -6.83 37.27
CA GLU A 283 7.28 -7.03 38.02
C GLU A 283 6.44 -8.17 37.41
N ASN A 284 5.70 -8.91 38.25
CA ASN A 284 4.77 -9.97 37.81
C ASN A 284 5.42 -11.03 36.89
N VAL A 285 6.67 -11.37 37.17
CA VAL A 285 7.44 -12.28 36.33
C VAL A 285 6.88 -13.71 36.32
N SER A 286 6.83 -14.32 35.14
CA SER A 286 6.62 -15.75 34.95
C SER A 286 7.72 -16.30 34.05
N ILE A 287 8.46 -17.30 34.54
CA ILE A 287 9.56 -17.94 33.80
C ILE A 287 9.13 -19.35 33.42
N ASP A 288 9.23 -19.67 32.13
CA ASP A 288 8.96 -21.00 31.58
C ASP A 288 10.09 -21.98 31.96
N LYS A 289 9.82 -23.28 31.85
CA LYS A 289 10.84 -24.30 32.08
C LYS A 289 12.02 -24.15 31.11
N GLN A 290 13.23 -24.19 31.66
CA GLN A 290 14.49 -24.21 30.92
C GLN A 290 14.56 -25.38 29.92
N ILE A 291 15.06 -25.09 28.72
CA ILE A 291 15.30 -26.05 27.65
C ILE A 291 16.79 -26.02 27.31
N ARG A 292 17.45 -27.19 27.37
CA ARG A 292 18.82 -27.34 26.85
C ARG A 292 18.79 -27.40 25.33
N THR A 293 19.67 -26.62 24.71
CA THR A 293 19.80 -26.50 23.26
C THR A 293 21.27 -26.33 22.87
N VAL A 294 21.52 -26.10 21.59
CA VAL A 294 22.84 -25.85 21.03
C VAL A 294 22.75 -24.62 20.12
N VAL A 295 23.67 -23.68 20.28
CA VAL A 295 23.82 -22.49 19.42
C VAL A 295 25.25 -22.47 18.90
N ASP A 296 25.44 -22.46 17.58
CA ASP A 296 26.76 -22.52 16.94
C ASP A 296 27.69 -23.63 17.49
N ASN A 297 27.15 -24.83 17.68
CA ASN A 297 27.82 -25.99 18.30
C ASN A 297 28.27 -25.81 19.76
N GLN A 298 27.82 -24.74 20.43
CA GLN A 298 28.05 -24.49 21.85
C GLN A 298 26.83 -24.90 22.68
N VAL A 299 27.07 -25.34 23.92
CA VAL A 299 25.99 -25.72 24.84
C VAL A 299 25.23 -24.45 25.23
N ALA A 300 23.91 -24.52 25.19
CA ALA A 300 23.06 -23.39 25.54
C ALA A 300 21.83 -23.81 26.37
N THR A 301 21.33 -22.87 27.16
CA THR A 301 20.06 -22.98 27.87
C THR A 301 19.14 -21.86 27.38
N GLN A 302 17.90 -22.20 27.04
CA GLN A 302 16.89 -21.23 26.61
C GLN A 302 15.63 -21.35 27.50
N PHE A 303 15.04 -20.21 27.85
CA PHE A 303 13.75 -20.12 28.50
C PHE A 303 13.01 -18.86 28.06
N ASN A 304 11.69 -18.85 28.21
CA ASN A 304 10.91 -17.63 28.03
C ASN A 304 10.62 -17.01 29.40
N ALA A 305 10.61 -15.69 29.46
CA ALA A 305 10.14 -14.95 30.62
C ALA A 305 9.08 -13.94 30.17
N LYS A 306 8.03 -13.75 30.96
CA LYS A 306 7.04 -12.69 30.76
C LYS A 306 6.94 -11.87 32.03
N GLY A 307 6.69 -10.58 31.90
CA GLY A 307 6.54 -9.70 33.05
C GLY A 307 6.25 -8.27 32.63
N GLU A 308 6.35 -7.35 33.57
CA GLU A 308 5.96 -5.95 33.40
C GLU A 308 7.11 -5.04 33.83
N ILE A 309 7.43 -4.07 32.97
CA ILE A 309 8.43 -3.03 33.24
C ILE A 309 7.78 -1.70 32.87
N ASP A 310 7.77 -0.73 33.79
CA ASP A 310 7.14 0.59 33.61
C ASP A 310 5.69 0.53 33.11
N GLY A 311 4.91 -0.45 33.57
CA GLY A 311 3.52 -0.65 33.14
C GLY A 311 3.34 -1.33 31.77
N ILE A 312 4.44 -1.77 31.14
CA ILE A 312 4.44 -2.41 29.82
C ILE A 312 4.69 -3.89 29.98
N LYS A 313 3.73 -4.70 29.53
CA LYS A 313 3.86 -6.16 29.50
C LYS A 313 4.77 -6.62 28.37
N LEU A 314 5.88 -7.25 28.74
CA LEU A 314 6.92 -7.73 27.84
C LEU A 314 7.06 -9.25 27.94
N ALA A 315 7.51 -9.85 26.85
CA ALA A 315 7.84 -11.26 26.77
C ALA A 315 9.21 -11.42 26.12
N TYR A 316 10.07 -12.17 26.79
CA TYR A 316 11.48 -12.40 26.49
C TYR A 316 11.70 -13.86 26.08
N ILE A 317 12.64 -14.07 25.18
CA ILE A 317 13.34 -15.31 24.93
C ILE A 317 14.78 -15.07 25.37
N VAL A 318 15.18 -15.74 26.44
CA VAL A 318 16.54 -15.64 26.99
C VAL A 318 17.29 -16.88 26.56
N THR A 319 18.40 -16.69 25.87
CA THR A 319 19.30 -17.76 25.43
C THR A 319 20.66 -17.52 26.02
N LEU A 320 21.13 -18.45 26.85
CA LEU A 320 22.43 -18.39 27.51
C LEU A 320 23.35 -19.41 26.83
N VAL A 321 24.49 -18.95 26.32
CA VAL A 321 25.43 -19.76 25.55
C VAL A 321 26.76 -19.82 26.30
N GLU A 322 27.31 -21.02 26.46
CA GLU A 322 28.63 -21.23 27.05
C GLU A 322 29.66 -21.47 25.94
N THR A 323 30.61 -20.55 25.78
CA THR A 323 31.77 -20.74 24.90
C THR A 323 33.00 -21.14 25.73
N PRO A 324 34.13 -21.50 25.11
CA PRO A 324 35.36 -21.80 25.86
C PRO A 324 35.86 -20.64 26.73
N THR A 325 35.54 -19.40 26.36
CA THR A 325 36.12 -18.19 26.96
C THR A 325 35.10 -17.32 27.70
N HIS A 326 33.81 -17.38 27.34
CA HIS A 326 32.77 -16.51 27.88
C HIS A 326 31.47 -17.26 28.18
N PHE A 327 30.62 -16.62 28.97
CA PHE A 327 29.18 -16.86 28.97
C PHE A 327 28.49 -15.70 28.25
N HIS A 328 27.58 -16.02 27.33
CA HIS A 328 26.82 -15.01 26.59
C HIS A 328 25.35 -15.08 26.94
N GLN A 329 24.75 -13.92 27.17
CA GLN A 329 23.32 -13.74 27.39
C GLN A 329 22.73 -13.02 26.17
N ILE A 330 21.93 -13.75 25.39
CA ILE A 330 21.12 -13.19 24.31
C ILE A 330 19.69 -13.02 24.82
N MET A 331 19.22 -11.77 24.86
CA MET A 331 17.84 -11.45 25.22
C MET A 331 17.10 -10.93 24.01
N ALA A 332 16.07 -11.65 23.57
CA ALA A 332 15.20 -11.23 22.49
C ALA A 332 13.79 -10.98 23.03
N TRP A 333 13.20 -9.81 22.79
CA TRP A 333 11.90 -9.48 23.40
C TRP A 333 10.97 -8.66 22.51
N THR A 334 9.69 -8.69 22.90
CA THR A 334 8.61 -7.91 22.31
C THR A 334 7.52 -7.67 23.36
N LYS A 335 6.48 -6.91 23.00
CA LYS A 335 5.26 -6.78 23.82
C LYS A 335 4.55 -8.13 23.90
N GLU A 336 4.02 -8.47 25.06
CA GLU A 336 3.40 -9.78 25.32
C GLU A 336 2.34 -10.15 24.26
N LYS A 337 1.49 -9.19 23.87
CA LYS A 337 0.45 -9.38 22.85
C LYS A 337 0.95 -9.77 21.45
N ARG A 338 2.24 -9.53 21.15
CA ARG A 338 2.89 -9.86 19.87
C ARG A 338 3.78 -11.11 19.96
N PHE A 339 4.00 -11.63 21.16
CA PHE A 339 4.97 -12.68 21.41
C PHE A 339 4.72 -13.91 20.54
N GLU A 340 3.51 -14.47 20.54
CA GLU A 340 3.21 -15.68 19.77
C GLU A 340 3.43 -15.49 18.25
N SER A 341 3.15 -14.30 17.71
CA SER A 341 3.38 -14.01 16.28
C SER A 341 4.85 -13.82 15.91
N LEU A 342 5.68 -13.35 16.84
CA LEU A 342 7.09 -13.03 16.59
C LEU A 342 8.07 -14.06 17.16
N LYS A 343 7.57 -15.03 17.95
CA LYS A 343 8.38 -16.01 18.68
C LYS A 343 9.37 -16.73 17.77
N GLN A 344 8.92 -17.22 16.62
CA GLN A 344 9.79 -17.93 15.68
C GLN A 344 10.92 -17.05 15.15
N GLU A 345 10.64 -15.78 14.85
CA GLU A 345 11.65 -14.84 14.37
C GLU A 345 12.67 -14.55 15.47
N LEU A 346 12.20 -14.21 16.68
CA LEU A 346 13.08 -13.94 17.84
C LEU A 346 13.97 -15.13 18.19
N GLN A 347 13.43 -16.36 18.12
CA GLN A 347 14.20 -17.59 18.30
C GLN A 347 15.26 -17.77 17.22
N LYS A 348 14.90 -17.52 15.95
CA LYS A 348 15.82 -17.63 14.82
C LYS A 348 16.97 -16.63 14.93
N VAL A 349 16.68 -15.37 15.30
CA VAL A 349 17.69 -14.35 15.54
C VAL A 349 18.59 -14.77 16.72
N SER A 350 18.02 -15.20 17.84
CA SER A 350 18.82 -15.64 19.00
C SER A 350 19.74 -16.83 18.68
N ALA A 351 19.23 -17.80 17.91
CA ALA A 351 19.97 -18.99 17.50
C ALA A 351 21.03 -18.72 16.41
N SER A 352 21.05 -17.52 15.84
CA SER A 352 22.04 -17.12 14.83
C SER A 352 23.33 -16.56 15.44
N PHE A 353 23.37 -16.39 16.77
CA PHE A 353 24.56 -15.95 17.48
C PHE A 353 25.77 -16.85 17.16
N ARG A 354 26.92 -16.21 16.90
CA ARG A 354 28.21 -16.91 16.70
C ARG A 354 29.37 -16.11 17.28
N GLU A 355 30.37 -16.82 17.78
CA GLU A 355 31.68 -16.27 18.08
C GLU A 355 32.55 -16.31 16.81
N VAL A 356 33.08 -15.16 16.42
CA VAL A 356 33.96 -14.99 15.26
C VAL A 356 35.38 -15.36 15.69
N LYS A 357 35.97 -16.32 14.97
CA LYS A 357 37.32 -16.82 15.24
C LYS A 357 38.43 -15.87 14.80
#